data_AF-A0A517QXU9-F1
#
_entry.id   AF-A0A517QXU9-F1
#
_cell.length_a   1.000
_cell.length_b   1.000
_cell.length_c   1.000
_cell.angle_alpha   90.00
_cell.angle_beta   90.00
_cell.angle_gamma   90.00
#
_symmetry.space_group_name_H-M   'P 1'
#
loop_
_entity.id
_entity.type
_entity.pdbx_description
1 polymer ?
#
loop_
_entity_poly.entity_id
_entity_poly.type
_entity_poly.pdbx_seq_one_letter_code
_entity_poly.pdbx_strand_id
1 'polypeptide(L)'
;MDTPAPHQATDADAISLLITPDGEIYGEDSSANQEIVRRIQACVNACDGITTEELENGIVADMRSVIGQVAPLLEQATANGKKSA
;
A
#
# COMPACT_ATOMS: atom_id res chain seq x y z
N MET A 1 9.65 28.99 -51.90
CA MET A 1 8.67 28.98 -50.80
C MET A 1 8.69 27.58 -50.24
N ASP A 2 9.54 27.36 -49.23
CA ASP A 2 9.63 26.09 -48.51
C ASP A 2 8.38 25.92 -47.66
N THR A 3 7.56 24.94 -48.00
CA THR A 3 6.47 24.49 -47.13
C THR A 3 7.08 23.62 -46.04
N PRO A 4 7.00 23.97 -44.75
CA PRO A 4 7.50 23.10 -43.70
C PRO A 4 6.62 21.84 -43.66
N ALA A 5 7.28 20.68 -43.68
CA ALA A 5 6.64 19.37 -43.54
C ALA A 5 5.77 19.34 -42.26
N PRO A 6 4.63 18.62 -42.28
CA PRO A 6 3.85 18.44 -41.07
C PRO A 6 4.75 17.78 -40.02
N HIS A 7 4.92 18.46 -38.89
CA HIS A 7 5.52 17.86 -37.71
C HIS A 7 4.75 16.58 -37.40
N GLN A 8 5.33 15.43 -37.75
CA GLN A 8 4.88 14.16 -37.24
C GLN A 8 5.04 14.27 -35.72
N ALA A 9 3.91 14.43 -35.03
CA ALA A 9 3.84 14.21 -33.60
C ALA A 9 4.27 12.76 -33.40
N THR A 10 5.52 12.58 -32.99
CA THR A 10 6.03 11.30 -32.52
C THR A 10 5.09 10.83 -31.41
N ASP A 11 4.61 9.59 -31.53
CA ASP A 11 3.89 8.84 -30.49
C ASP A 11 4.77 8.69 -29.23
N ALA A 12 5.05 9.80 -28.55
CA ALA A 12 5.78 9.86 -27.30
C ALA A 12 4.74 10.04 -26.19
N ASP A 13 4.46 8.92 -25.51
CA ASP A 13 3.60 8.77 -24.33
C ASP A 13 2.21 9.39 -24.45
N ALA A 14 1.29 8.64 -25.05
CA ALA A 14 -0.14 8.89 -24.86
C ALA A 14 -0.48 8.67 -23.37
N ILE A 15 -0.57 9.75 -22.60
CA ILE A 15 -0.99 9.73 -21.20
C ILE A 15 -2.47 9.29 -21.16
N SER A 16 -2.73 8.08 -20.64
CA SER A 16 -4.08 7.62 -20.33
C SER A 16 -4.52 8.28 -19.02
N LEU A 17 -5.63 9.01 -19.02
CA LEU A 17 -6.12 9.73 -17.85
C LEU A 17 -7.45 9.15 -17.38
N LEU A 18 -7.61 9.00 -16.06
CA LEU A 18 -8.86 8.60 -15.46
C LEU A 18 -9.78 9.82 -15.29
N ILE A 19 -10.91 9.82 -15.98
CA ILE A 19 -11.92 10.90 -15.93
C ILE A 19 -13.14 10.39 -15.17
N THR A 20 -13.57 11.11 -14.12
CA THR A 20 -14.80 10.78 -13.38
C THR A 20 -16.04 11.09 -14.22
N PRO A 21 -17.21 10.51 -13.89
CA PRO A 21 -18.48 10.87 -14.53
C PRO A 21 -18.81 12.36 -14.45
N ASP A 22 -18.28 13.05 -13.43
CA ASP A 22 -18.42 14.50 -13.22
C ASP A 22 -17.42 15.34 -14.03
N GLY A 23 -16.52 14.69 -14.78
CA GLY A 23 -15.56 15.33 -15.67
C GLY A 23 -14.24 15.74 -14.99
N GLU A 24 -13.97 15.29 -13.78
CA GLU A 24 -12.72 15.60 -13.06
C GLU A 24 -11.61 14.61 -13.42
N ILE A 25 -10.38 15.12 -13.59
CA ILE A 25 -9.19 14.29 -13.84
C ILE A 25 -8.66 13.81 -12.49
N TYR A 26 -8.72 12.51 -12.25
CA TYR A 26 -8.31 11.90 -10.98
C TYR A 26 -6.85 11.44 -10.97
N GLY A 27 -6.22 11.33 -12.16
CA GLY A 27 -4.82 10.97 -12.31
C GLY A 27 -4.54 10.19 -13.58
N GLU A 28 -3.32 9.70 -13.68
CA GLU A 28 -2.85 8.86 -14.78
C GLU A 28 -3.29 7.40 -14.59
N ASP A 29 -3.89 6.81 -15.62
CA ASP A 29 -4.18 5.39 -15.72
C ASP A 29 -2.93 4.62 -16.21
N SER A 30 -1.93 4.55 -15.34
CA SER A 30 -0.70 3.78 -15.56
C SER A 30 -0.82 2.38 -14.94
N SER A 31 -0.04 1.42 -15.45
CA SER A 31 0.02 0.05 -14.91
C SER A 31 0.41 0.02 -13.42
N ALA A 32 1.27 0.93 -12.99
CA ALA A 32 1.64 1.08 -11.58
C ALA A 32 0.44 1.52 -10.72
N ASN A 33 -0.34 2.49 -11.20
CA ASN A 33 -1.54 2.97 -10.49
C ASN A 33 -2.64 1.90 -10.47
N GLN A 34 -2.84 1.15 -11.57
CA GLN A 34 -3.79 0.04 -11.62
C GLN A 34 -3.46 -1.04 -10.58
N GLU A 35 -2.19 -1.39 -10.41
CA GLU A 35 -1.79 -2.39 -9.40
C GLU A 35 -2.00 -1.87 -7.97
N ILE A 36 -1.78 -0.57 -7.72
CA ILE A 36 -2.10 0.05 -6.42
C ILE A 36 -3.60 -0.04 -6.15
N VAL A 37 -4.45 0.34 -7.11
CA VAL A 37 -5.91 0.26 -6.98
C VAL A 37 -6.35 -1.18 -6.72
N ARG A 38 -5.80 -2.15 -7.46
CA ARG A 38 -6.09 -3.58 -7.25
C ARG A 38 -5.78 -4.03 -5.82
N ARG A 39 -4.64 -3.62 -5.27
CA ARG A 39 -4.24 -3.96 -3.90
C ARG A 39 -5.15 -3.32 -2.86
N ILE A 40 -5.51 -2.06 -3.04
CA ILE A 40 -6.44 -1.35 -2.15
C ILE A 40 -7.80 -2.06 -2.19
N GLN A 41 -8.31 -2.39 -3.38
CA GLN A 41 -9.59 -3.09 -3.51
C GLN A 41 -9.56 -4.47 -2.84
N ALA A 42 -8.45 -5.21 -2.96
CA ALA A 42 -8.29 -6.49 -2.28
C ALA A 42 -8.33 -6.33 -0.75
N CYS A 43 -7.67 -5.32 -0.20
CA CYS A 43 -7.74 -5.01 1.24
C CYS A 43 -9.16 -4.61 1.67
N VAL A 44 -9.83 -3.74 0.91
CA VAL A 44 -11.21 -3.32 1.19
C VAL A 44 -12.15 -4.52 1.20
N ASN A 45 -12.04 -5.40 0.20
CA ASN A 45 -12.85 -6.62 0.13
C ASN A 45 -12.55 -7.59 1.28
N ALA A 46 -11.29 -7.72 1.69
CA ALA A 46 -10.91 -8.58 2.81
C ALA A 46 -11.40 -8.06 4.17
N CYS A 47 -11.56 -6.74 4.29
CA CYS A 47 -12.09 -6.07 5.47
C CYS A 47 -13.61 -5.81 5.40
N ASP A 48 -14.29 -6.25 4.34
CA ASP A 48 -15.72 -6.05 4.18
C ASP A 48 -16.49 -6.77 5.31
N GLY A 49 -17.36 -6.03 6.00
CA GLY A 49 -18.08 -6.52 7.18
C GLY A 49 -17.29 -6.52 8.49
N ILE A 50 -16.03 -6.07 8.51
CA ILE A 50 -15.24 -5.87 9.73
C ILE A 50 -15.30 -4.39 10.12
N THR A 51 -15.75 -4.10 11.33
CA THR A 51 -15.71 -2.71 11.83
C THR A 51 -14.26 -2.28 12.11
N THR A 52 -13.99 -0.97 12.05
CA THR A 52 -12.68 -0.44 12.42
C THR A 52 -12.26 -0.87 13.83
N GLU A 53 -13.21 -0.93 14.76
CA GLU A 53 -12.98 -1.38 16.14
C GLU A 53 -12.56 -2.86 16.20
N GLU A 54 -13.20 -3.74 15.42
CA GLU A 54 -12.81 -5.16 15.34
C GLU A 54 -11.42 -5.34 14.71
N LEU A 55 -11.09 -4.53 13.70
CA LEU A 55 -9.77 -4.54 13.09
C LEU A 55 -8.69 -4.11 14.09
N GLU A 56 -8.90 -2.99 14.78
CA GLU A 56 -7.98 -2.47 15.79
C GLU A 56 -7.80 -3.46 16.96
N ASN A 57 -8.90 -4.05 17.44
CA ASN A 57 -8.85 -5.06 18.50
C ASN A 57 -8.09 -6.31 18.06
N GLY A 58 -8.25 -6.74 16.79
CA GLY A 58 -7.48 -7.85 16.22
C GLY A 58 -5.97 -7.58 16.21
N ILE A 59 -5.56 -6.38 15.78
CA ILE A 59 -4.16 -5.96 15.78
C ILE A 59 -3.60 -5.90 17.20
N VAL A 60 -4.33 -5.31 18.15
CA VAL A 60 -3.90 -5.22 19.55
C VAL A 60 -3.76 -6.61 20.17
N ALA A 61 -4.68 -7.53 19.88
CA ALA A 61 -4.61 -8.91 20.37
C ALA A 61 -3.36 -9.63 19.83
N ASP A 62 -3.06 -9.47 18.54
CA ASP A 62 -1.88 -10.07 17.92
C ASP A 62 -0.57 -9.49 18.49
N MET A 63 -0.48 -8.16 18.61
CA MET A 63 0.66 -7.50 19.24
C MET A 63 0.90 -7.99 20.68
N ARG A 64 -0.17 -8.13 21.47
CA ARG A 64 -0.08 -8.67 22.85
C ARG A 64 0.41 -10.11 22.87
N SER A 65 -0.04 -10.93 21.91
CA SER A 65 0.42 -12.32 21.76
C SER A 65 1.92 -12.37 21.45
N VAL A 66 2.38 -11.59 20.48
CA VAL A 66 3.80 -11.52 20.11
C VAL A 66 4.65 -11.04 21.28
N ILE A 67 4.23 -9.97 21.97
CA ILE A 67 4.95 -9.46 23.15
C ILE A 67 5.03 -10.53 24.24
N GLY A 68 3.92 -11.25 24.51
CA GLY A 68 3.91 -12.33 25.50
C GLY A 68 4.88 -13.48 25.17
N GLN A 69 5.13 -13.74 23.88
CA GLN A 69 6.10 -14.74 23.44
C GLN A 69 7.55 -14.24 23.50
N VAL A 70 7.78 -12.98 23.10
CA VAL A 70 9.13 -12.42 22.95
C VAL A 70 9.70 -11.87 24.26
N ALA A 71 8.88 -11.23 25.10
CA ALA A 71 9.29 -10.67 26.39
C ALA A 71 10.05 -11.68 27.29
N PRO A 72 9.56 -12.91 27.55
CA PRO A 72 10.27 -13.86 28.39
C PRO A 72 11.60 -14.34 27.77
N LEU A 73 11.73 -14.34 26.45
CA LEU A 73 12.99 -14.69 25.76
C LEU A 73 14.04 -13.59 25.97
N LEU A 74 13.61 -12.32 25.94
CA LEU A 74 14.48 -11.17 26.22
C LEU A 74 14.88 -11.11 27.70
N GLU A 75 13.98 -11.44 28.62
CA GLU A 75 14.29 -11.56 30.05
C GLU A 75 15.32 -12.65 30.33
N GLN A 76 15.20 -13.82 29.68
CA GLN A 76 16.19 -14.90 29.79
C GLN A 76 17.54 -14.51 29.22
N ALA A 77 17.56 -13.83 28.06
CA ALA A 77 18.80 -13.37 27.43
C ALA A 77 19.53 -12.32 28.29
N THR A 78 18.79 -11.38 28.87
CA THR A 78 19.34 -10.34 29.76
C THR A 78 19.78 -10.90 31.12
N ALA A 79 19.05 -11.86 31.68
CA ALA A 79 19.44 -12.55 32.92
C ALA A 79 20.70 -13.41 32.75
N ASN A 80 20.85 -14.10 31.61
CA ASN A 80 22.03 -14.92 31.31
C ASN A 80 23.26 -14.06 30.97
N GLY A 81 23.09 -12.91 30.32
CA GLY A 81 24.18 -11.95 30.07
C GLY A 81 24.82 -11.40 31.36
N LYS A 82 24.10 -11.43 32.49
CA LYS A 82 24.59 -10.95 33.79
C LYS A 82 25.38 -11.99 34.60
N LYS A 83 25.36 -13.27 34.20
CA LYS A 83 26.11 -14.35 34.86
C LYS A 83 27.52 -14.59 34.29
N SER A 84 27.88 -13.91 33.21
CA SER A 84 29.18 -14.05 32.54
C SER A 84 30.08 -12.82 32.66
N ALA A 85 29.74 -11.87 33.55
CA ALA A 85 30.55 -10.70 33.89
C ALA A 85 30.98 -10.75 35.36
#